data_AF-A0A1J3H9A1-F1
#
_entry.id   AF-A0A1J3H9A1-F1
#
_cell.length_a   1.000
_cell.length_b   1.000
_cell.length_c   1.000
_cell.angle_alpha   90.00
_cell.angle_beta   90.00
_cell.angle_gamma   90.00
#
_symmetry.space_group_name_H-M   'P 1'
#
loop_
_entity.id
_entity.type
_entity.pdbx_description
1 polymer ?
#
loop_
_entity_poly.entity_id
_entity_poly.type
_entity_poly.pdbx_seq_one_letter_code
_entity_poly.pdbx_strand_id
1 'polypeptide(L)'
;LFPSQASLVFKETALCVLMISAFKVLLSQQTHVKSAGEVMTNLLEKTTVDLLIALLNSGETTRELRLTLLDSLFVDAQCFSNQISKKQIHDSQAKSALVDILSLSVESATSARVLLLARVVLFQSVMRYSSELEEDAKFAITSKLQWLLDVLTDPEVYSSVLSSQLPVADGSGKTIIWESMFSALILSLKTLMINLSSSPAWEELETFLLQSLLHPHFLCWQIIMELWCFWV
;
A
#
# COMPACT_ATOMS: atom_id res chain seq x y z
N LEU A 1 15.15 17.75 22.40
CA LEU A 1 15.71 16.41 22.09
C LEU A 1 14.65 15.40 21.62
N PHE A 2 13.36 15.55 21.95
CA PHE A 2 12.30 14.57 21.65
C PHE A 2 11.75 14.52 20.19
N PRO A 3 11.67 15.62 19.41
CA PRO A 3 11.05 15.56 18.07
C PRO A 3 11.80 14.67 17.06
N SER A 4 13.14 14.61 17.16
CA SER A 4 13.98 13.84 16.24
C SER A 4 13.92 12.33 16.49
N GLN A 5 13.70 11.90 17.74
CA GLN A 5 13.58 10.47 18.08
C GLN A 5 12.20 9.93 17.69
N ALA A 6 11.12 10.68 17.94
CA ALA A 6 9.79 10.31 17.46
C ALA A 6 9.79 10.21 15.92
N SER A 7 10.34 11.19 15.21
CA SER A 7 10.45 11.13 13.74
C SER A 7 11.23 9.91 13.23
N LEU A 8 12.29 9.49 13.94
CA LEU A 8 13.05 8.28 13.59
C LEU A 8 12.20 7.01 13.76
N VAL A 9 11.55 6.85 14.92
CA VAL A 9 10.71 5.68 15.21
C VAL A 9 9.60 5.55 14.17
N PHE A 10 8.92 6.65 13.85
CA PHE A 10 7.87 6.67 12.83
C PHE A 10 8.37 6.20 11.46
N LYS A 11 9.56 6.64 11.05
CA LYS A 11 10.18 6.20 9.79
C LYS A 11 10.52 4.71 9.79
N GLU A 12 11.11 4.21 10.88
CA GLU A 12 11.42 2.78 11.03
C GLU A 12 10.15 1.93 11.01
N THR A 13 9.08 2.41 11.64
CA THR A 13 7.77 1.75 11.60
C THR A 13 7.18 1.72 10.19
N ALA A 14 7.20 2.84 9.47
CA ALA A 14 6.73 2.91 8.08
C ALA A 14 7.53 1.97 7.16
N LEU A 15 8.85 1.88 7.36
CA LEU A 15 9.71 0.95 6.63
C LEU A 15 9.38 -0.51 6.94
N CYS A 16 9.16 -0.84 8.22
CA CYS A 16 8.74 -2.18 8.64
C CYS A 16 7.42 -2.60 7.96
N VAL A 17 6.43 -1.71 7.98
CA VAL A 17 5.13 -1.90 7.31
C VAL A 17 5.32 -2.20 5.82
N LEU A 18 6.17 -1.42 5.14
CA LEU A 18 6.45 -1.60 3.72
C LEU A 18 7.20 -2.91 3.42
N MET A 19 8.14 -3.30 4.28
CA MET A 19 8.85 -4.59 4.16
C MET A 19 7.91 -5.78 4.31
N ILE A 20 6.94 -5.71 5.24
CA ILE A 20 5.90 -6.72 5.40
C ILE A 20 5.06 -6.80 4.12
N SER A 21 4.62 -5.68 3.55
CA SER A 21 3.88 -5.68 2.29
C SER A 21 4.70 -6.24 1.12
N ALA A 22 6.00 -5.92 1.04
CA ALA A 22 6.88 -6.46 0.00
C ALA A 22 7.06 -7.97 0.15
N PHE A 23 7.25 -8.45 1.37
CA PHE A 23 7.36 -9.89 1.62
C PHE A 23 6.06 -10.62 1.28
N LYS A 24 4.89 -10.02 1.53
CA LYS A 24 3.58 -10.55 1.10
C LYS A 24 3.49 -10.70 -0.42
N VAL A 25 3.93 -9.69 -1.18
CA VAL A 25 3.97 -9.74 -2.66
C VAL A 25 4.88 -10.86 -3.17
N LEU A 26 6.04 -11.07 -2.54
CA LEU A 26 6.94 -12.15 -2.94
C LEU A 26 6.36 -13.53 -2.71
N LEU A 27 5.70 -13.73 -1.56
CA LEU A 27 5.05 -15.00 -1.23
C LEU A 27 3.90 -15.29 -2.20
N SER A 28 3.16 -14.26 -2.62
CA SER A 28 2.05 -14.44 -3.56
C SER A 28 2.50 -14.81 -4.98
N GLN A 29 3.73 -14.45 -5.35
CA GLN A 29 4.33 -14.82 -6.64
C GLN A 29 4.87 -16.26 -6.68
N GLN A 30 5.06 -16.90 -5.51
CA GLN A 30 5.63 -18.24 -5.43
C GLN A 30 4.55 -19.29 -5.16
N THR A 31 4.38 -20.23 -6.11
CA THR A 31 3.35 -21.27 -6.06
C THR A 31 3.50 -22.23 -4.87
N HIS A 32 4.72 -22.48 -4.42
CA HIS A 32 5.01 -23.47 -3.37
C HIS A 32 4.86 -22.95 -1.93
N VAL A 33 4.66 -21.64 -1.73
CA VAL A 33 4.60 -21.00 -0.40
C VAL A 33 3.27 -20.28 -0.14
N LYS A 34 2.20 -20.69 -0.81
CA LYS A 34 0.85 -20.15 -0.59
C LYS A 34 0.42 -20.22 0.88
N SER A 35 0.68 -21.34 1.56
CA SER A 35 0.37 -21.48 3.00
C SER A 35 1.09 -20.44 3.87
N ALA A 36 2.33 -20.08 3.53
CA ALA A 36 3.06 -19.02 4.22
C ALA A 36 2.42 -17.65 3.98
N GLY A 37 1.96 -17.38 2.75
CA GLY A 37 1.21 -16.16 2.42
C GLY A 37 -0.12 -16.06 3.17
N GLU A 38 -0.84 -17.17 3.33
CA GLU A 38 -2.09 -17.22 4.10
C GLU A 38 -1.86 -16.93 5.58
N VAL A 39 -0.86 -17.60 6.19
CA VAL A 39 -0.47 -17.36 7.59
C VAL A 39 -0.01 -15.91 7.77
N MET A 40 0.76 -15.37 6.83
CA MET A 40 1.21 -13.99 6.89
C MET A 40 0.05 -13.00 6.83
N THR A 41 -0.92 -13.19 5.94
CA THR A 41 -2.13 -12.36 5.89
C THR A 41 -2.91 -12.44 7.20
N ASN A 42 -3.13 -13.65 7.72
CA ASN A 42 -3.88 -13.86 8.96
C ASN A 42 -3.22 -13.16 10.16
N LEU A 43 -1.90 -13.30 10.29
CA LEU A 43 -1.17 -12.80 11.46
C LEU A 43 -0.80 -11.32 11.36
N LEU A 44 -0.41 -10.84 10.18
CA LEU A 44 0.28 -9.56 10.05
C LEU A 44 -0.53 -8.49 9.32
N GLU A 45 -1.51 -8.82 8.47
CA GLU A 45 -2.18 -7.78 7.66
C GLU A 45 -2.85 -6.72 8.54
N LYS A 46 -3.74 -7.14 9.45
CA LYS A 46 -4.44 -6.21 10.34
C LYS A 46 -3.46 -5.47 11.24
N THR A 47 -2.53 -6.16 11.91
CA THR A 47 -1.54 -5.52 12.80
C THR A 47 -0.68 -4.49 12.08
N THR A 48 -0.31 -4.75 10.82
CA THR A 48 0.47 -3.83 9.99
C THR A 48 -0.32 -2.57 9.67
N VAL A 49 -1.61 -2.72 9.35
CA VAL A 49 -2.48 -1.57 9.08
C VAL A 49 -2.81 -0.81 10.35
N ASP A 50 -3.17 -1.48 11.45
CA ASP A 50 -3.43 -0.85 12.76
C ASP A 50 -2.23 0.00 13.21
N LEU A 51 -1.01 -0.49 12.98
CA LEU A 51 0.22 0.25 13.28
C LEU A 51 0.34 1.51 12.43
N LEU A 52 0.08 1.43 11.12
CA LEU A 52 0.09 2.60 10.24
C LEU A 52 -1.03 3.60 10.59
N ILE A 53 -2.24 3.11 10.90
CA ILE A 53 -3.36 3.95 11.33
C ILE A 53 -3.02 4.66 12.64
N ALA A 54 -2.41 3.98 13.61
CA ALA A 54 -1.95 4.60 14.84
C ALA A 54 -0.93 5.72 14.58
N LEU A 55 -0.03 5.57 13.59
CA LEU A 55 0.88 6.64 13.19
C LEU A 55 0.13 7.82 12.54
N LEU A 56 -0.83 7.54 11.65
CA LEU A 56 -1.60 8.57 10.95
C LEU A 56 -2.56 9.33 11.88
N ASN A 57 -3.09 8.68 12.90
CA ASN A 57 -3.98 9.28 13.90
C ASN A 57 -3.21 9.87 15.11
N SER A 58 -1.88 9.71 15.18
CA SER A 58 -1.11 10.17 16.35
C SER A 58 -1.15 11.69 16.52
N GLY A 59 -1.72 12.14 17.64
CA GLY A 59 -1.68 13.55 18.06
C GLY A 59 -0.33 14.02 18.61
N GLU A 60 0.61 13.10 18.84
CA GLU A 60 1.96 13.42 19.36
C GLU A 60 2.90 13.96 18.27
N THR A 61 2.51 13.86 17.00
CA THR A 61 3.29 14.33 15.85
C THR A 61 2.59 15.45 15.09
N THR A 62 3.38 16.35 14.50
CA THR A 62 2.83 17.43 13.69
C THR A 62 2.10 16.84 12.48
N ARG A 63 0.99 17.47 12.08
CA ARG A 63 0.25 17.08 10.86
C ARG A 63 1.17 17.02 9.63
N GLU A 64 2.11 17.96 9.53
CA GLU A 64 3.14 18.00 8.48
C GLU A 64 4.02 16.73 8.45
N LEU A 65 4.45 16.23 9.61
CA LEU A 65 5.26 15.01 9.69
C LEU A 65 4.45 13.79 9.26
N ARG A 66 3.17 13.69 9.65
CA ARG A 66 2.27 12.61 9.26
C ARG A 66 2.03 12.59 7.76
N LEU A 67 1.76 13.76 7.16
CA LEU A 67 1.62 13.91 5.71
C LEU A 67 2.93 13.57 4.99
N THR A 68 4.08 14.07 5.48
CA THR A 68 5.39 13.74 4.89
C THR A 68 5.70 12.24 4.95
N LEU A 69 5.31 11.56 6.03
CA LEU A 69 5.48 10.12 6.15
C LEU A 69 4.58 9.37 5.19
N LEU A 70 3.32 9.78 5.06
CA LEU A 70 2.40 9.21 4.08
C LEU A 70 2.89 9.43 2.64
N ASP A 71 3.35 10.65 2.33
CA ASP A 71 3.99 10.97 1.06
C ASP A 71 5.16 10.04 0.82
N SER A 72 6.01 9.82 1.82
CA SER A 72 7.16 8.94 1.69
C SER A 72 6.74 7.50 1.31
N LEU A 73 5.69 6.95 1.95
CA LEU A 73 5.19 5.60 1.66
C LEU A 73 4.69 5.47 0.21
N PHE A 74 4.20 6.55 -0.38
CA PHE A 74 3.50 6.57 -1.66
C PHE A 74 4.12 7.57 -2.67
N VAL A 75 5.43 7.84 -2.62
CA VAL A 75 6.18 8.70 -3.58
C VAL A 75 7.42 7.96 -4.11
N ASP A 76 7.91 8.36 -5.29
CA ASP A 76 8.97 7.73 -6.10
C ASP A 76 10.08 6.98 -5.36
N ALA A 77 10.40 5.79 -5.89
CA ALA A 77 11.32 4.81 -5.33
C ALA A 77 12.72 5.37 -5.01
N GLN A 78 13.15 6.45 -5.68
CA GLN A 78 14.46 7.07 -5.48
C GLN A 78 14.63 7.70 -4.09
N CYS A 79 13.56 8.13 -3.43
CA CYS A 79 13.65 8.81 -2.13
C CYS A 79 13.88 7.84 -0.95
N PHE A 80 13.42 6.59 -1.07
CA PHE A 80 13.62 5.54 -0.04
C PHE A 80 15.01 4.89 -0.15
N SER A 81 15.43 4.60 -1.37
CA SER A 81 16.74 4.04 -1.76
C SER A 81 17.93 4.75 -1.08
N ASN A 82 17.91 6.09 -1.09
CA ASN A 82 19.02 6.92 -0.59
C ASN A 82 19.15 6.94 0.94
N GLN A 83 18.15 6.46 1.68
CA GLN A 83 18.15 6.46 3.13
C GLN A 83 18.72 5.16 3.72
N ILE A 84 18.65 4.06 2.96
CA ILE A 84 18.97 2.71 3.45
C ILE A 84 20.40 2.30 3.06
N SER A 85 20.87 2.78 1.90
CA SER A 85 22.22 2.55 1.37
C SER A 85 23.37 3.08 2.24
N LYS A 86 23.11 3.82 3.32
CA LYS A 86 24.17 4.30 4.24
C LYS A 86 24.65 3.26 5.26
N LYS A 87 24.06 2.05 5.35
CA LYS A 87 24.29 1.19 6.52
C LYS A 87 24.84 -0.23 6.34
N GLN A 88 25.02 -0.78 5.13
CA GLN A 88 25.51 -2.16 5.02
C GLN A 88 26.40 -2.42 3.80
N ILE A 89 27.69 -2.64 4.06
CA ILE A 89 28.64 -3.31 3.17
C ILE A 89 29.13 -4.54 3.94
N HIS A 90 28.79 -5.74 3.46
CA HIS A 90 29.64 -6.95 3.38
C HIS A 90 28.82 -8.27 3.37
N ASP A 91 28.94 -8.96 2.24
CA ASP A 91 29.26 -10.39 2.09
C ASP A 91 28.21 -11.45 1.70
N SER A 92 28.62 -12.25 0.72
CA SER A 92 28.23 -13.60 0.30
C SER A 92 26.89 -13.88 -0.44
N GLN A 93 27.12 -14.06 -1.74
CA GLN A 93 26.39 -14.65 -2.85
C GLN A 93 25.72 -16.01 -2.56
N ALA A 94 24.39 -16.01 -2.33
CA ALA A 94 23.41 -17.11 -2.61
C ALA A 94 22.00 -16.86 -2.01
N LYS A 95 21.80 -15.78 -1.21
CA LYS A 95 20.52 -15.38 -0.59
C LYS A 95 19.92 -14.08 -1.15
N SER A 96 20.27 -13.74 -2.40
CA SER A 96 20.16 -12.38 -2.94
C SER A 96 18.74 -11.79 -2.89
N ALA A 97 17.69 -12.42 -3.45
CA ALA A 97 16.40 -11.72 -3.56
C ALA A 97 15.74 -11.32 -2.22
N LEU A 98 15.78 -12.18 -1.19
CA LEU A 98 15.17 -11.86 0.11
C LEU A 98 16.04 -10.91 0.95
N VAL A 99 17.37 -11.05 0.89
CA VAL A 99 18.30 -10.17 1.62
C VAL A 99 18.39 -8.80 0.95
N ASP A 100 18.30 -8.71 -0.37
CA ASP A 100 18.31 -7.46 -1.13
C ASP A 100 17.01 -6.66 -0.90
N ILE A 101 15.88 -7.34 -0.68
CA ILE A 101 14.58 -6.72 -0.35
C ILE A 101 14.51 -6.31 1.12
N LEU A 102 15.08 -7.10 2.04
CA LEU A 102 15.20 -6.69 3.44
C LEU A 102 16.21 -5.55 3.62
N SER A 103 17.19 -5.45 2.71
CA SER A 103 18.16 -4.37 2.68
C SER A 103 17.64 -3.14 1.94
N LEU A 104 16.53 -3.22 1.16
CA LEU A 104 15.95 -2.15 0.30
C LEU A 104 17.01 -1.25 -0.38
N SER A 105 18.24 -1.76 -0.52
CA SER A 105 19.40 -1.08 -1.03
C SER A 105 19.49 -1.54 -2.48
N VAL A 106 18.77 -0.80 -3.33
CA VAL A 106 19.14 -0.40 -4.71
C VAL A 106 20.08 -1.37 -5.44
N GLU A 107 19.71 -2.01 -6.56
CA GLU A 107 19.94 -1.45 -7.91
C GLU A 107 19.28 -2.26 -9.05
N SER A 108 18.36 -3.19 -8.76
CA SER A 108 17.73 -4.03 -9.80
C SER A 108 16.30 -3.59 -10.16
N ALA A 109 15.94 -3.67 -11.45
CA ALA A 109 14.59 -3.41 -11.94
C ALA A 109 13.53 -4.27 -11.19
N THR A 110 13.90 -5.50 -10.83
CA THR A 110 13.04 -6.41 -10.05
C THR A 110 12.74 -5.88 -8.65
N SER A 111 13.72 -5.27 -7.96
CA SER A 111 13.52 -4.69 -6.63
C SER A 111 12.59 -3.46 -6.69
N ALA A 112 12.76 -2.60 -7.69
CA ALA A 112 11.89 -1.45 -7.91
C ALA A 112 10.44 -1.88 -8.18
N ARG A 113 10.22 -2.91 -9.00
CA ARG A 113 8.90 -3.47 -9.27
C ARG A 113 8.23 -4.02 -8.01
N VAL A 114 8.96 -4.84 -7.24
CA VAL A 114 8.42 -5.41 -5.99
C VAL A 114 8.05 -4.31 -5.00
N LEU A 115 8.83 -3.24 -4.93
CA LEU A 115 8.54 -2.09 -4.09
C LEU A 115 7.25 -1.37 -4.51
N LEU A 116 7.04 -1.13 -5.81
CA LEU A 116 5.80 -0.53 -6.31
C LEU A 116 4.59 -1.40 -5.98
N LEU A 117 4.69 -2.71 -6.23
CA LEU A 117 3.62 -3.66 -5.88
C LEU A 117 3.37 -3.72 -4.37
N ALA A 118 4.42 -3.67 -3.55
CA ALA A 118 4.32 -3.62 -2.10
C ALA A 118 3.50 -2.41 -1.64
N ARG A 119 3.73 -1.25 -2.25
CA ARG A 119 2.99 -0.02 -1.96
C ARG A 119 1.54 -0.12 -2.40
N VAL A 120 1.26 -0.71 -3.56
CA VAL A 120 -0.13 -0.96 -4.01
C VAL A 120 -0.85 -1.88 -3.02
N VAL A 121 -0.21 -2.97 -2.60
CA VAL A 121 -0.77 -3.90 -1.61
C VAL A 121 -0.97 -3.25 -0.24
N LEU A 122 -0.02 -2.43 0.20
CA LEU A 122 -0.16 -1.66 1.44
C LEU A 122 -1.35 -0.70 1.35
N PHE A 123 -1.45 0.07 0.28
CA PHE A 123 -2.52 1.03 0.07
C PHE A 123 -3.88 0.33 0.01
N GLN A 124 -3.96 -0.80 -0.69
CA GLN A 124 -5.14 -1.67 -0.70
C GLN A 124 -5.56 -2.08 0.72
N SER A 125 -4.63 -2.58 1.55
CA SER A 125 -4.94 -2.96 2.93
C SER A 125 -5.38 -1.77 3.78
N VAL A 126 -4.78 -0.58 3.62
CA VAL A 126 -5.23 0.64 4.31
C VAL A 126 -6.67 1.02 3.93
N MET A 127 -7.00 0.99 2.63
CA MET A 127 -8.36 1.28 2.15
C MET A 127 -9.40 0.30 2.73
N ARG A 128 -9.03 -0.96 2.89
CA ARG A 128 -9.90 -2.00 3.48
C ARG A 128 -10.22 -1.75 4.95
N TYR A 129 -9.28 -1.25 5.74
CA TYR A 129 -9.49 -0.93 7.16
C TYR A 129 -9.74 0.57 7.42
N SER A 130 -10.19 1.30 6.38
CA SER A 130 -10.37 2.76 6.43
C SER A 130 -11.41 3.25 7.43
N SER A 131 -12.25 2.37 7.98
CA SER A 131 -13.21 2.71 9.04
C SER A 131 -12.54 3.17 10.34
N GLU A 132 -11.27 2.81 10.55
CA GLU A 132 -10.48 3.17 11.74
C GLU A 132 -9.69 4.49 11.56
N LEU A 133 -9.74 5.09 10.37
CA LEU A 133 -9.06 6.36 10.09
C LEU A 133 -9.83 7.55 10.70
N GLU A 134 -9.10 8.47 11.34
CA GLU A 134 -9.65 9.77 11.69
C GLU A 134 -9.76 10.68 10.47
N GLU A 135 -10.51 11.78 10.58
CA GLU A 135 -10.83 12.67 9.45
C GLU A 135 -9.59 13.20 8.72
N ASP A 136 -8.56 13.67 9.43
CA ASP A 136 -7.30 14.11 8.81
C ASP A 136 -6.62 12.97 8.02
N ALA A 137 -6.68 11.74 8.53
CA ALA A 137 -6.08 10.58 7.88
C ALA A 137 -6.91 10.12 6.68
N LYS A 138 -8.25 10.23 6.73
CA LYS A 138 -9.14 9.99 5.59
C LYS A 138 -8.79 10.91 4.43
N PHE A 139 -8.70 12.23 4.66
CA PHE A 139 -8.25 13.18 3.65
C PHE A 139 -6.87 12.81 3.08
N ALA A 140 -5.93 12.49 3.95
CA ALA A 140 -4.57 12.13 3.53
C ALA A 140 -4.57 10.89 2.62
N ILE A 141 -5.35 9.86 2.93
CA ILE A 141 -5.50 8.66 2.09
C ILE A 141 -6.22 8.98 0.78
N THR A 142 -7.29 9.76 0.80
CA THR A 142 -8.02 10.17 -0.42
C THR A 142 -7.10 10.93 -1.39
N SER A 143 -6.22 11.79 -0.88
CA SER A 143 -5.25 12.51 -1.71
C SER A 143 -4.24 11.62 -2.43
N LYS A 144 -4.13 10.33 -2.07
CA LYS A 144 -3.25 9.33 -2.71
C LYS A 144 -3.93 8.50 -3.79
N LEU A 145 -5.22 8.72 -4.06
CA LEU A 145 -5.92 8.01 -5.13
C LEU A 145 -5.35 8.32 -6.52
N GLN A 146 -4.89 9.55 -6.77
CA GLN A 146 -4.21 9.88 -8.03
C GLN A 146 -2.91 9.11 -8.19
N TRP A 147 -2.08 9.04 -7.13
CA TRP A 147 -0.86 8.25 -7.13
C TRP A 147 -1.14 6.77 -7.46
N LEU A 148 -2.23 6.21 -6.92
CA LEU A 148 -2.62 4.83 -7.23
C LEU A 148 -2.87 4.68 -8.73
N LEU A 149 -3.64 5.57 -9.36
CA LEU A 149 -3.89 5.49 -10.81
C LEU A 149 -2.59 5.62 -11.61
N ASP A 150 -1.72 6.55 -11.23
CA ASP A 150 -0.44 6.77 -11.90
C ASP A 150 0.43 5.52 -11.85
N VAL A 151 0.56 4.89 -10.67
CA VAL A 151 1.33 3.65 -10.49
C VAL A 151 0.74 2.48 -11.27
N LEU A 152 -0.57 2.41 -11.43
CA LEU A 152 -1.23 1.38 -12.23
C LEU A 152 -1.01 1.54 -13.74
N THR A 153 -0.47 2.67 -14.20
CA THR A 153 -0.05 2.86 -15.60
C THR A 153 1.33 2.30 -15.91
N ASP A 154 2.13 1.98 -14.88
CA ASP A 154 3.40 1.30 -15.06
C ASP A 154 3.16 -0.10 -15.67
N PRO A 155 3.79 -0.47 -16.80
CA PRO A 155 3.50 -1.71 -17.50
C PRO A 155 3.69 -2.97 -16.64
N GLU A 156 4.69 -2.98 -15.77
CA GLU A 156 5.00 -4.14 -14.93
C GLU A 156 4.00 -4.25 -13.76
N VAL A 157 3.61 -3.12 -13.17
CA VAL A 157 2.55 -3.07 -12.15
C VAL A 157 1.21 -3.46 -12.77
N TYR A 158 0.84 -2.86 -13.90
CA TYR A 158 -0.37 -3.17 -14.67
C TYR A 158 -0.50 -4.67 -14.95
N SER A 159 0.54 -5.27 -15.55
CA SER A 159 0.56 -6.70 -15.85
C SER A 159 0.44 -7.55 -14.58
N SER A 160 1.11 -7.15 -13.49
CA SER A 160 1.08 -7.90 -12.23
C SER A 160 -0.30 -7.84 -11.57
N VAL A 161 -0.95 -6.68 -11.55
CA VAL A 161 -2.30 -6.50 -10.98
C VAL A 161 -3.34 -7.35 -11.70
N LEU A 162 -3.21 -7.51 -13.02
CA LEU A 162 -4.13 -8.33 -13.81
C LEU A 162 -3.88 -9.85 -13.67
N SER A 163 -2.63 -10.27 -13.47
CA SER A 163 -2.25 -11.69 -13.51
C SER A 163 -2.06 -12.34 -12.14
N SER A 164 -1.82 -11.55 -11.09
CA SER A 164 -1.48 -12.05 -9.75
C SER A 164 -2.70 -12.22 -8.85
N GLN A 165 -2.55 -13.10 -7.87
CA GLN A 165 -3.50 -13.27 -6.77
C GLN A 165 -2.86 -12.88 -5.44
N LEU A 166 -3.67 -12.51 -4.46
CA LEU A 166 -3.23 -12.24 -3.09
C LEU A 166 -4.06 -13.07 -2.10
N PRO A 167 -3.43 -13.52 -0.99
CA PRO A 167 -4.17 -14.04 0.14
C PRO A 167 -4.87 -12.87 0.84
N VAL A 168 -6.19 -12.98 0.94
CA VAL A 168 -7.10 -11.98 1.51
C VAL A 168 -7.96 -12.66 2.57
N ALA A 169 -8.09 -12.03 3.74
CA ALA A 169 -9.06 -12.47 4.73
C ALA A 169 -10.49 -12.26 4.20
N ASP A 170 -11.35 -13.26 4.34
CA ASP A 170 -12.76 -13.12 4.02
C ASP A 170 -13.43 -12.09 4.96
N GLY A 171 -14.65 -11.68 4.64
CA GLY A 171 -15.39 -10.69 5.45
C GLY A 171 -15.57 -11.10 6.93
N SER A 172 -15.47 -12.40 7.25
CA SER A 172 -15.52 -12.89 8.63
C SER A 172 -14.16 -12.97 9.33
N GLY A 173 -13.06 -12.81 8.60
CA GLY A 173 -11.68 -12.94 9.09
C GLY A 173 -11.26 -14.37 9.45
N LYS A 174 -12.11 -15.37 9.22
CA LYS A 174 -11.90 -16.76 9.66
C LYS A 174 -11.24 -17.62 8.58
N THR A 175 -11.38 -17.23 7.32
CA THR A 175 -10.87 -17.97 6.18
C THR A 175 -10.06 -17.05 5.27
N ILE A 176 -8.90 -17.52 4.85
CA ILE A 176 -8.10 -16.82 3.85
C ILE A 176 -8.47 -17.38 2.47
N ILE A 177 -8.82 -16.48 1.56
CA ILE A 177 -9.08 -16.80 0.15
C ILE A 177 -8.01 -16.19 -0.73
N TRP A 178 -7.75 -16.85 -1.86
CA TRP A 178 -6.88 -16.32 -2.91
C TRP A 178 -7.75 -15.58 -3.92
N GLU A 179 -7.64 -14.26 -3.91
CA GLU A 179 -8.40 -13.37 -4.79
C GLU A 179 -7.46 -12.70 -5.79
N SER A 180 -7.95 -12.38 -7.00
CA SER A 180 -7.15 -11.59 -7.94
C SER A 180 -6.78 -10.24 -7.34
N MET A 181 -5.57 -9.75 -7.61
CA MET A 181 -5.12 -8.42 -7.15
C MET A 181 -6.10 -7.33 -7.59
N PHE A 182 -6.59 -7.41 -8.82
CA PHE A 182 -7.58 -6.48 -9.35
C PHE A 182 -8.90 -6.50 -8.57
N SER A 183 -9.49 -7.68 -8.34
CA SER A 183 -10.75 -7.80 -7.59
C SER A 183 -10.60 -7.29 -6.15
N ALA A 184 -9.50 -7.67 -5.50
CA ALA A 184 -9.21 -7.24 -4.13
C ALA A 184 -8.97 -5.72 -4.04
N LEU A 185 -8.38 -5.10 -5.07
CA LEU A 185 -8.22 -3.65 -5.19
C LEU A 185 -9.58 -2.94 -5.35
N ILE A 186 -10.43 -3.40 -6.27
CA ILE A 186 -11.78 -2.86 -6.48
C ILE A 186 -12.60 -2.94 -5.19
N LEU A 187 -12.57 -4.09 -4.51
CA LEU A 187 -13.29 -4.27 -3.25
C LEU A 187 -12.80 -3.27 -2.19
N SER A 188 -11.48 -3.09 -2.07
CA SER A 188 -10.92 -2.17 -1.08
C SER A 188 -11.24 -0.71 -1.38
N LEU A 189 -11.29 -0.32 -2.66
CA LEU A 189 -11.76 1.00 -3.09
C LEU A 189 -13.25 1.20 -2.76
N LYS A 190 -14.10 0.21 -3.04
CA LYS A 190 -15.54 0.26 -2.67
C LYS A 190 -15.71 0.39 -1.15
N THR A 191 -14.90 -0.32 -0.35
CA THR A 191 -14.87 -0.16 1.11
C THR A 191 -14.48 1.25 1.53
N LEU A 192 -13.44 1.83 0.91
CA LEU A 192 -13.07 3.23 1.15
C LEU A 192 -14.25 4.17 0.86
N MET A 193 -14.92 4.03 -0.29
CA MET A 193 -16.08 4.86 -0.64
C MET A 193 -17.17 4.80 0.42
N ILE A 194 -17.52 3.60 0.90
CA ILE A 194 -18.51 3.44 1.99
C ILE A 194 -18.06 4.21 3.24
N ASN A 195 -16.82 4.05 3.65
CA ASN A 195 -16.28 4.66 4.88
C ASN A 195 -16.09 6.18 4.77
N LEU A 196 -15.93 6.70 3.55
CA LEU A 196 -15.84 8.13 3.28
C LEU A 196 -17.21 8.80 3.12
N SER A 197 -18.28 8.06 2.81
CA SER A 197 -19.60 8.63 2.45
C SER A 197 -20.20 9.61 3.48
N SER A 198 -19.83 9.51 4.75
CA SER A 198 -20.27 10.41 5.83
C SER A 198 -19.20 11.39 6.31
N SER A 199 -18.02 11.37 5.68
CA SER A 199 -16.87 12.21 5.98
C SER A 199 -16.78 13.38 5.00
N PRO A 200 -16.27 14.56 5.43
CA PRO A 200 -15.91 15.65 4.52
C PRO A 200 -14.92 15.26 3.41
N ALA A 201 -14.12 14.20 3.59
CA ALA A 201 -13.22 13.68 2.56
C ALA A 201 -13.96 13.03 1.36
N TRP A 202 -15.28 12.85 1.46
CA TRP A 202 -16.13 12.42 0.35
C TRP A 202 -16.07 13.37 -0.85
N GLU A 203 -16.06 14.69 -0.62
CA GLU A 203 -16.03 15.69 -1.70
C GLU A 203 -14.75 15.59 -2.54
N GLU A 204 -13.61 15.28 -1.91
CA GLU A 204 -12.34 15.06 -2.60
C GLU A 204 -12.38 13.77 -3.44
N LEU A 205 -13.00 12.71 -2.93
CA LEU A 205 -13.21 11.46 -3.67
C LEU A 205 -14.13 11.67 -4.88
N GLU A 206 -15.26 12.38 -4.73
CA GLU A 206 -16.17 12.72 -5.83
C GLU A 206 -15.44 13.50 -6.92
N THR A 207 -14.67 14.52 -6.51
CA THR A 207 -13.86 15.34 -7.43
C THR A 207 -12.85 14.49 -8.18
N PHE A 208 -12.15 13.58 -7.49
CA PHE A 208 -11.21 12.64 -8.09
C PHE A 208 -11.89 11.72 -9.12
N LEU A 209 -13.05 11.15 -8.80
CA LEU A 209 -13.81 10.28 -9.71
C LEU A 209 -14.30 11.01 -10.96
N LEU A 210 -14.74 12.27 -10.82
CA LEU A 210 -15.17 13.12 -11.93
C LEU A 210 -14.00 13.47 -12.85
N GLN A 211 -12.86 13.87 -12.27
CA GLN A 211 -11.65 14.21 -13.03
C GLN A 211 -11.07 13.01 -13.77
N SER A 212 -11.23 11.81 -13.21
CA SER A 212 -10.67 10.57 -13.77
C SER A 212 -11.63 9.80 -14.69
N LEU A 213 -12.83 10.31 -14.95
CA LEU A 213 -13.88 9.60 -15.71
C LEU A 213 -13.43 9.14 -17.10
N LEU A 214 -12.58 9.93 -17.76
CA LEU A 214 -12.06 9.67 -19.10
C LEU A 214 -10.57 9.29 -19.08
N HIS A 215 -10.12 8.61 -18.02
CA HIS A 215 -8.72 8.23 -17.89
C HIS A 215 -8.24 7.42 -19.11
N PRO A 216 -7.10 7.77 -19.75
CA PRO A 216 -6.69 7.16 -21.02
C PRO A 216 -6.23 5.71 -20.90
N HIS A 217 -5.72 5.33 -19.71
CA HIS A 217 -5.28 3.97 -19.44
C HIS A 217 -6.47 3.04 -19.12
N PHE A 218 -6.56 1.91 -19.82
CA PHE A 218 -7.70 0.97 -19.73
C PHE A 218 -7.96 0.48 -18.30
N LEU A 219 -6.93 0.08 -17.55
CA LEU A 219 -7.13 -0.41 -16.17
C LEU A 219 -7.75 0.65 -15.28
N CYS A 220 -7.21 1.87 -15.34
CA CYS A 220 -7.66 2.97 -14.52
C CYS A 220 -9.09 3.37 -14.91
N TRP A 221 -9.39 3.41 -16.20
CA TRP A 221 -10.76 3.61 -16.67
C TRP A 221 -11.72 2.55 -16.15
N GLN A 222 -11.36 1.26 -16.21
CA GLN A 222 -12.18 0.17 -15.65
C GLN A 222 -12.42 0.35 -14.15
N ILE A 223 -11.39 0.71 -13.38
CA ILE A 223 -11.52 1.01 -11.95
C ILE A 223 -12.51 2.15 -11.74
N ILE A 224 -12.33 3.27 -12.43
CA ILE A 224 -13.19 4.45 -12.27
C ILE A 224 -14.65 4.14 -12.65
N MET A 225 -14.88 3.39 -13.73
CA MET A 225 -16.23 2.98 -14.13
C MET A 225 -16.87 2.03 -13.11
N GLU A 226 -16.11 1.08 -12.56
CA GLU A 226 -16.59 0.17 -11.50
C GLU A 226 -16.98 0.92 -10.21
N LEU A 227 -16.23 1.96 -9.85
CA LEU A 227 -16.54 2.81 -8.70
C LEU A 227 -17.73 3.71 -8.96
N TRP A 228 -17.83 4.29 -10.16
CA TRP A 228 -19.00 5.07 -10.58
C TRP A 228 -20.28 4.24 -10.58
N CYS A 229 -20.26 3.04 -11.15
CA CYS A 229 -21.39 2.12 -11.14
C CYS A 229 -21.76 1.63 -9.74
N PHE A 230 -20.81 1.62 -8.80
CA PHE A 230 -21.09 1.30 -7.40
C PHE A 230 -21.72 2.47 -6.64
N TRP A 231 -21.40 3.70 -7.04
CA TRP A 231 -21.97 4.90 -6.45
C TRP A 231 -23.43 5.15 -6.88
N VAL A 232 -23.73 4.96 -8.17
CA VAL A 232 -25.07 5.14 -8.77
C VAL A 232 -26.04 4.05 -8.31
#